data_AF-A0A924WHV3-F1
#
_entry.id   AF-A0A924WHV3-F1
#
_cell.length_a   1.000
_cell.length_b   1.000
_cell.length_c   1.000
_cell.angle_alpha   90.00
_cell.angle_beta   90.00
_cell.angle_gamma   90.00
#
_symmetry.space_group_name_H-M   'P 1'
#
loop_
_entity.id
_entity.type
_entity.pdbx_description
1 polymer ?
#
loop_
_entity_poly.entity_id
_entity_poly.type
_entity_poly.pdbx_seq_one_letter_code
_entity_poly.pdbx_strand_id
1 'polypeptide(L)'
;MRVQHHNLPIPETTVYVKYHTDTFPGYDKPPSYYDASFRTNSAAFGCIESVPEGHHWLVAIGYDSLYFPHDVRGSMKAVISLQYKPELDTILYVSE
;
A
#
# COMPACT_ATOMS: atom_id res chain seq x y z
N MET A 1 6.88 5.20 2.40
CA MET A 1 5.80 4.47 3.13
C MET A 1 6.36 3.24 3.82
N ARG A 2 5.82 2.86 4.99
CA ARG A 2 6.13 1.60 5.70
C ARG A 2 4.87 0.75 5.91
N VAL A 3 4.97 -0.57 5.80
CA VAL A 3 3.88 -1.51 6.09
C VAL A 3 4.11 -2.21 7.43
N GLN A 4 3.09 -2.27 8.30
CA GLN A 4 3.19 -2.95 9.59
C GLN A 4 1.91 -3.65 10.05
N HIS A 5 2.09 -4.73 10.81
CA HIS A 5 1.07 -5.47 11.55
C HIS A 5 1.51 -5.56 13.03
N HIS A 6 0.65 -5.25 14.00
CA HIS A 6 1.01 -5.23 15.44
C HIS A 6 2.34 -4.52 15.78
N ASN A 7 2.62 -3.39 15.11
CA ASN A 7 3.87 -2.61 15.21
C ASN A 7 5.13 -3.33 14.69
N LEU A 8 4.97 -4.49 14.05
CA LEU A 8 6.05 -5.23 13.40
C LEU A 8 6.03 -4.98 11.89
N PRO A 9 7.20 -4.74 11.27
CA PRO A 9 7.28 -4.56 9.82
C PRO A 9 6.84 -5.85 9.12
N ILE A 10 6.02 -5.73 8.08
CA ILE A 10 5.72 -6.84 7.15
C ILE A 10 6.56 -6.65 5.89
N PRO A 11 7.74 -7.29 5.82
CA PRO A 11 8.65 -7.12 4.70
C PRO A 11 8.08 -7.73 3.42
N GLU A 12 8.64 -7.34 2.28
CA GLU A 12 8.33 -7.97 0.98
C GLU A 12 6.84 -7.91 0.57
N THR A 13 6.08 -7.00 1.18
CA THR A 13 4.66 -6.74 0.90
C THR A 13 4.51 -6.17 -0.50
N THR A 14 3.53 -6.67 -1.25
CA THR A 14 3.16 -6.06 -2.52
C THR A 14 2.09 -5.00 -2.28
N VAL A 15 2.35 -3.79 -2.76
CA VAL A 15 1.41 -2.67 -2.68
C VAL A 15 0.94 -2.35 -4.09
N TYR A 16 -0.35 -2.47 -4.31
CA TYR A 16 -1.02 -2.08 -5.55
C TYR A 16 -1.60 -0.67 -5.41
N VAL A 17 -1.62 0.07 -6.51
CA VAL A 17 -2.13 1.44 -6.53
C VAL A 17 -3.19 1.57 -7.62
N LYS A 18 -4.36 2.06 -7.23
CA LYS A 18 -5.42 2.45 -8.16
C LYS A 18 -5.49 3.97 -8.24
N TYR A 19 -5.35 4.50 -9.45
CA TYR A 19 -5.37 5.93 -9.71
C TYR A 19 -6.79 6.49 -9.82
N HIS A 20 -6.89 7.81 -9.61
CA HIS A 20 -8.09 8.65 -9.80
C HIS A 20 -9.41 8.04 -9.34
N THR A 21 -9.44 7.52 -8.11
CA THR A 21 -10.65 6.95 -7.55
C THR A 21 -10.83 7.31 -6.08
N ASP A 22 -12.07 7.64 -5.74
CA ASP A 22 -12.50 7.87 -4.37
C ASP A 22 -13.05 6.60 -3.70
N THR A 23 -13.38 5.59 -4.50
CA THR A 23 -13.98 4.34 -4.03
C THR A 23 -12.90 3.32 -3.73
N PHE A 24 -12.97 2.70 -2.54
CA PHE A 24 -12.07 1.61 -2.18
C PHE A 24 -12.19 0.47 -3.21
N PRO A 25 -11.08 0.04 -3.85
CA PRO A 25 -11.12 -0.96 -4.92
C PRO A 25 -11.43 -2.38 -4.43
N GLY A 26 -11.33 -2.66 -3.14
CA GLY A 26 -11.44 -4.00 -2.58
C GLY A 26 -10.11 -4.75 -2.59
N TYR A 27 -10.11 -5.93 -1.96
CA TYR A 27 -8.93 -6.79 -1.83
C TYR A 27 -8.87 -7.95 -2.83
N ASP A 28 -9.99 -8.29 -3.47
CA ASP A 28 -10.11 -9.49 -4.31
C ASP A 28 -9.97 -9.19 -5.81
N LYS A 29 -9.37 -8.04 -6.15
CA LYS A 29 -9.13 -7.65 -7.54
C LYS A 29 -7.83 -8.28 -8.06
N PRO A 30 -7.80 -8.71 -9.33
CA PRO A 30 -6.57 -9.22 -9.92
C PRO A 30 -5.54 -8.09 -10.06
N PRO A 31 -4.22 -8.40 -10.10
CA PRO A 31 -3.17 -7.39 -10.27
C PRO A 31 -3.38 -6.45 -11.46
N SER A 32 -3.93 -6.95 -12.57
CA SER A 32 -4.21 -6.16 -13.79
C SER A 32 -5.32 -5.11 -13.64
N TYR A 33 -6.06 -5.11 -12.53
CA TYR A 33 -7.06 -4.08 -12.22
C TYR A 33 -6.42 -2.77 -11.74
N TYR A 34 -5.23 -2.87 -11.15
CA TYR A 34 -4.49 -1.75 -10.59
C TYR A 34 -3.58 -1.11 -11.65
N ASP A 35 -3.29 0.17 -11.46
CA ASP A 35 -2.57 0.97 -12.46
C ASP A 35 -1.05 0.91 -12.23
N ALA A 36 -0.63 0.62 -10.99
CA ALA A 36 0.77 0.42 -10.64
C ALA A 36 0.92 -0.49 -9.42
N SER A 37 2.15 -0.97 -9.20
CA SER A 37 2.50 -1.73 -8.00
C SER A 37 3.97 -1.57 -7.66
N PHE A 38 4.30 -1.72 -6.39
CA PHE A 38 5.68 -1.86 -5.92
C PHE A 38 5.75 -2.88 -4.79
N ARG A 39 6.96 -3.39 -4.53
CA ARG A 39 7.23 -4.30 -3.42
C ARG A 39 8.06 -3.57 -2.37
N THR A 40 7.72 -3.76 -1.10
CA THR A 40 8.54 -3.25 0.00
C THR A 40 9.80 -4.09 0.18
N ASN A 41 10.87 -3.48 0.69
CA ASN A 41 12.12 -4.17 0.98
C ASN A 41 12.04 -4.98 2.29
N SER A 42 13.17 -5.56 2.69
CA SER A 42 13.31 -6.33 3.93
C SER A 42 13.04 -5.54 5.22
N ALA A 43 13.07 -4.21 5.16
CA ALA A 43 12.71 -3.32 6.27
C ALA A 43 11.25 -2.81 6.16
N ALA A 44 10.45 -3.39 5.26
CA ALA A 44 9.07 -3.03 4.94
C ALA A 44 8.87 -1.61 4.41
N PHE A 45 9.92 -1.00 3.86
CA PHE A 45 9.83 0.29 3.16
C PHE A 45 9.67 0.10 1.66
N GLY A 46 8.88 0.95 1.03
CA GLY A 46 8.79 1.00 -0.42
C GLY A 46 8.44 2.39 -0.93
N CYS A 47 8.80 2.59 -2.19
CA CYS A 47 8.55 3.80 -2.96
C CYS A 47 7.88 3.41 -4.27
N ILE A 48 6.95 4.23 -4.72
CA ILE A 48 6.36 4.15 -6.05
C ILE A 48 6.87 5.33 -6.86
N GLU A 49 7.34 5.07 -8.07
CA GLU A 49 7.78 6.11 -8.98
C GLU A 49 6.57 6.73 -9.69
N SER A 50 6.54 8.06 -9.76
CA SER A 50 5.61 8.84 -10.58
C SER A 50 4.12 8.49 -10.40
N VAL A 51 3.49 9.05 -9.36
CA VAL A 51 2.03 9.01 -9.17
C VAL A 51 1.43 10.32 -9.69
N PRO A 52 0.40 10.29 -10.56
CA PRO A 52 -0.25 11.51 -11.04
C PRO A 52 -0.90 12.28 -9.88
N GLU A 53 -1.20 13.57 -10.06
CA GLU A 53 -2.05 14.28 -9.09
C GLU A 53 -3.44 13.64 -9.03
N GLY A 54 -4.05 13.66 -7.85
CA GLY A 54 -5.42 13.24 -7.63
C GLY A 54 -5.58 12.31 -6.41
N HIS A 55 -6.70 11.61 -6.41
CA HIS A 55 -7.09 10.70 -5.33
C HIS A 55 -6.80 9.26 -5.75
N HIS A 56 -6.13 8.52 -4.88
CA HIS A 56 -5.67 7.17 -5.16
C HIS A 56 -5.95 6.26 -3.97
N TRP A 57 -5.98 4.96 -4.26
CA TRP A 57 -6.02 3.93 -3.25
C TRP A 57 -4.79 3.06 -3.34
N LEU A 58 -4.10 2.89 -2.21
CA LEU A 58 -3.04 1.92 -2.03
C LEU A 58 -3.64 0.70 -1.34
N VAL A 59 -3.31 -0.49 -1.83
CA VAL A 59 -3.76 -1.78 -1.30
C VAL A 59 -2.53 -2.66 -1.08
N ALA A 60 -2.24 -2.98 0.17
CA ALA A 60 -1.18 -3.90 0.56
C ALA A 60 -1.71 -5.32 0.71
N ILE A 61 -0.96 -6.26 0.15
CA ILE A 61 -1.10 -7.69 0.39
C ILE A 61 0.28 -8.21 0.81
N GLY A 62 0.36 -8.68 2.05
CA GLY A 62 1.58 -9.20 2.66
C GLY A 62 1.33 -10.56 3.31
N TYR A 63 2.35 -11.10 3.94
CA TYR A 63 2.30 -12.37 4.65
C TYR A 63 2.95 -12.21 6.02
N ASP A 64 2.20 -12.45 7.09
CA ASP A 64 2.75 -12.48 8.45
C ASP A 64 3.20 -13.90 8.74
N SER A 65 4.50 -14.11 8.91
CA SER A 65 5.08 -15.42 9.22
C SER A 65 5.35 -15.65 10.71
N LEU A 66 5.13 -14.67 11.58
CA LEU A 66 5.68 -14.66 12.95
C LEU A 66 4.70 -15.20 13.99
N TYR A 67 3.42 -14.81 13.94
CA TYR A 67 2.46 -15.13 14.99
C TYR A 67 1.46 -16.20 14.60
N PHE A 68 1.01 -16.18 13.35
CA PHE A 68 0.25 -17.24 12.70
C PHE A 68 0.50 -17.07 11.20
N PRO A 69 1.00 -18.07 10.45
CA PRO A 69 1.28 -17.86 9.04
C PRO A 69 0.01 -17.60 8.22
N HIS A 70 -0.29 -16.35 7.88
CA HIS A 70 -1.48 -15.95 7.12
C HIS A 70 -1.24 -14.71 6.24
N ASP A 71 -2.11 -14.53 5.25
CA ASP A 71 -2.13 -13.34 4.41
C ASP A 71 -2.69 -12.16 5.22
N VAL A 72 -1.97 -11.04 5.22
CA VAL A 72 -2.42 -9.79 5.84
C VAL A 72 -2.72 -8.75 4.78
N ARG A 73 -3.78 -7.98 4.99
CA ARG A 73 -4.28 -7.02 3.99
C ARG A 73 -4.48 -5.65 4.62
N GLY A 74 -4.20 -4.60 3.87
CA GLY A 74 -4.39 -3.23 4.35
C GLY A 74 -4.62 -2.28 3.19
N SER A 75 -5.23 -1.15 3.47
CA SER A 75 -5.47 -0.14 2.45
C SER A 75 -5.42 1.26 3.01
N MET A 76 -5.07 2.21 2.16
CA MET A 76 -5.13 3.62 2.49
C MET A 76 -5.51 4.45 1.27
N LYS A 77 -6.23 5.53 1.53
CA LYS A 77 -6.46 6.57 0.55
C LYS A 77 -5.27 7.54 0.57
N ALA A 78 -4.72 7.85 -0.60
CA ALA A 78 -3.68 8.84 -0.77
C ALA A 78 -4.18 9.96 -1.69
N VAL A 79 -3.90 11.21 -1.32
CA VAL A 79 -4.14 12.37 -2.17
C VAL A 79 -2.79 12.95 -2.55
N ILE A 80 -2.50 12.97 -3.84
CA ILE A 80 -1.28 13.57 -4.38
C ILE A 80 -1.65 14.91 -5.01
N SER A 81 -0.95 15.96 -4.61
CA SER A 81 -1.08 17.30 -5.17
C SER A 81 0.31 17.89 -5.35
N LEU A 82 0.53 18.63 -6.43
CA LEU A 82 1.73 19.41 -6.72
C LEU A 82 1.60 20.84 -6.18
N GLN A 83 0.40 21.26 -5.78
CA GLN A 83 0.16 22.56 -5.14
C GLN A 83 0.64 22.59 -3.69
N TYR A 84 0.64 21.45 -3.02
CA TYR A 84 1.14 21.26 -1.66
C TYR A 84 2.23 20.19 -1.70
N LYS A 85 3.43 20.44 -1.13
CA LYS A 85 4.56 19.48 -1.18
C LYS A 85 4.09 18.03 -0.90
N PRO A 86 4.19 17.11 -1.87
CA PRO A 86 3.72 15.74 -1.68
C PRO A 86 4.77 14.94 -0.91
N GLU A 87 4.89 15.17 0.39
CA GLU A 87 5.54 14.22 1.31
C GLU A 87 4.45 13.47 2.06
N LEU A 88 3.97 12.37 1.48
CA LEU A 88 3.11 11.43 2.19
C LEU A 88 3.99 10.41 2.93
N ASP A 89 4.57 10.84 4.05
CA ASP A 89 5.19 9.93 5.01
C ASP A 89 4.09 9.26 5.84
N THR A 90 3.80 8.02 5.48
CA THR A 90 2.64 7.30 6.01
C THR A 90 2.96 5.85 6.34
N ILE A 91 2.19 5.32 7.27
CA ILE A 91 2.19 3.92 7.68
C ILE A 91 0.93 3.29 7.13
N LEU A 92 1.09 2.24 6.33
CA LEU A 92 0.00 1.39 5.90
C LEU A 92 -0.16 0.26 6.92
N TYR A 93 -1.24 0.33 7.69
CA TYR A 93 -1.63 -0.71 8.62
C TYR A 93 -2.32 -1.84 7.86
N VAL A 94 -1.87 -3.06 8.08
CA VAL A 94 -2.53 -4.28 7.60
C VAL A 94 -3.17 -4.98 8.80
N SER A 95 -4.25 -5.72 8.57
CA SER A 95 -4.90 -6.57 9.56
C SER A 95 -5.05 -8.00 9.04
N GLU A 96 -5.34 -8.91 9.97
CA GLU A 96 -5.85 -10.26 9.73
C GLU A 96 -7.11 -10.26 8.83
#